data_AF-A0A6P1QRT8-F1
#
_entry.id   AF-A0A6P1QRT8-F1
#
_cell.length_a   1.000
_cell.length_b   1.000
_cell.length_c   1.000
_cell.angle_alpha   90.00
_cell.angle_beta   90.00
_cell.angle_gamma   90.00
#
_symmetry.space_group_name_H-M   'P 1'
#
loop_
_entity.id
_entity.type
_entity.pdbx_description
1 polymer ?
#
loop_
_entity_poly.entity_id
_entity_poly.type
_entity_poly.pdbx_seq_one_letter_code
_entity_poly.pdbx_strand_id
1 'polypeptide(L)' 'MNKKHKYNQRIISELCKKYSVEADTVRKSLRGDRTSETSENIKKDYYKALSALNKVTDVVLEEIINR' A
#
# COMPACT_ATOMS: atom_id res chain seq x y z
N MET A 1 -17.74 8.56 3.84
CA MET A 1 -16.74 7.57 3.37
C MET A 1 -16.15 6.82 4.56
N ASN A 2 -16.36 5.49 4.61
CA ASN A 2 -15.81 4.64 5.66
C ASN A 2 -14.27 4.65 5.57
N LYS A 3 -13.58 5.32 6.51
CA LYS A 3 -12.11 5.49 6.53
C LYS A 3 -11.32 4.16 6.57
N LYS A 4 -12.01 3.02 6.76
CA LYS A 4 -11.43 1.67 6.80
C LYS A 4 -10.75 1.24 5.49
N HIS A 5 -11.11 1.81 4.34
CA HIS A 5 -10.58 1.40 3.03
C HIS A 5 -9.69 2.44 2.35
N LYS A 6 -9.10 3.39 3.10
CA LYS A 6 -8.23 4.43 2.52
C LYS A 6 -7.00 3.86 1.78
N TYR A 7 -6.55 2.68 2.18
CA TYR A 7 -5.32 2.06 1.68
C TYR A 7 -5.63 0.68 1.09
N ASN A 8 -4.81 0.27 0.12
CA ASN A 8 -4.89 -1.03 -0.51
C ASN A 8 -4.58 -2.12 0.53
N GLN A 9 -5.58 -2.94 0.87
CA GLN A 9 -5.46 -3.93 1.95
C GLN A 9 -4.49 -5.06 1.61
N ARG A 10 -4.32 -5.39 0.31
CA ARG A 10 -3.36 -6.41 -0.12
C ARG A 10 -1.93 -5.94 0.13
N ILE A 11 -1.62 -4.69 -0.24
CA ILE A 11 -0.31 -4.10 0.06
C ILE A 11 -0.08 -4.04 1.56
N ILE A 12 -1.08 -3.64 2.36
CA ILE A 12 -0.97 -3.64 3.82
C ILE A 12 -0.63 -5.04 4.35
N SER A 13 -1.33 -6.09 3.91
CA SER A 13 -1.08 -7.45 4.37
C SER A 13 0.36 -7.90 4.08
N GLU A 14 0.89 -7.60 2.90
CA GLU A 14 2.27 -7.94 2.55
C GLU A 14 3.30 -7.11 3.35
N LEU A 15 3.00 -5.84 3.64
CA LEU A 15 3.85 -5.01 4.51
C LEU A 15 3.85 -5.51 5.96
N CYS A 16 2.71 -5.97 6.48
CA CYS A 16 2.65 -6.58 7.81
C CYS A 16 3.58 -7.79 7.91
N LYS A 17 3.59 -8.66 6.88
CA LYS A 17 4.49 -9.81 6.80
C LYS A 17 5.95 -9.38 6.72
N LYS A 18 6.28 -8.46 5.80
CA LYS A 18 7.65 -8.00 5.57
C LYS A 18 8.28 -7.38 6.81
N TYR A 19 7.53 -6.53 7.51
CA TYR A 19 8.03 -5.78 8.65
C TYR A 19 7.72 -6.44 10.00
N SER A 20 7.01 -7.58 10.01
CA SER A 20 6.54 -8.25 11.23
C SER A 20 5.78 -7.30 12.17
N VAL A 21 4.86 -6.52 11.60
CA VAL A 21 4.07 -5.52 12.34
C VAL A 21 2.58 -5.68 12.11
N GLU A 22 1.79 -5.19 13.07
CA GLU A 22 0.34 -5.11 12.97
C GLU A 22 -0.14 -4.15 11.87
N ALA A 23 -1.31 -4.44 11.30
CA ALA A 23 -1.90 -3.59 10.26
C ALA A 23 -2.19 -2.16 10.76
N ASP A 24 -2.46 -1.98 12.05
CA ASP A 24 -2.59 -0.66 12.65
C ASP A 24 -1.27 0.13 12.62
N THR A 25 -0.13 -0.54 12.86
CA THR A 25 1.20 0.07 12.75
C THR A 25 1.46 0.53 11.33
N VAL A 26 1.20 -0.32 10.33
CA VAL A 26 1.33 0.06 8.91
C VAL A 26 0.46 1.28 8.60
N ARG A 27 -0.81 1.28 9.01
CA ARG A 27 -1.72 2.41 8.75
C ARG A 27 -1.27 3.71 9.44
N LYS A 28 -0.77 3.64 10.67
CA LYS A 28 -0.20 4.79 11.40
C LYS A 28 1.04 5.35 10.70
N SER A 29 1.92 4.47 10.20
CA SER A 29 3.08 4.87 9.39
C SER A 29 2.66 5.55 8.08
N LEU A 30 1.63 5.03 7.39
CA LEU A 30 1.09 5.64 6.17
C LEU A 30 0.35 6.96 6.41
N ARG A 31 -0.25 7.14 7.59
CA ARG A 31 -0.91 8.39 7.98
C ARG A 31 0.09 9.47 8.38
N GLY A 32 1.30 9.09 8.79
CA GLY A 32 2.34 10.00 9.27
C GLY A 32 2.36 10.19 10.79
N ASP A 33 1.59 9.38 11.53
CA ASP A 33 1.58 9.45 13.00
C ASP A 33 2.89 8.92 13.62
N ARG A 34 3.67 8.16 12.85
CA ARG A 34 4.95 7.58 13.27
C ARG A 34 6.05 8.02 12.32
N THR A 35 7.14 8.52 12.87
CA THR A 35 8.32 9.04 12.16
C THR A 35 9.56 8.16 12.36
N SER A 36 9.39 6.91 12.78
CA SER A 36 10.52 5.97 12.90
C SER A 36 11.06 5.58 11.52
N GLU A 37 12.32 5.17 11.45
CA GLU A 37 12.93 4.66 10.21
C GLU A 37 12.09 3.54 9.57
N THR A 38 11.61 2.59 10.39
CA THR A 38 10.68 1.54 9.94
C THR A 38 9.41 2.13 9.32
N SER A 39 8.87 3.21 9.89
CA SER A 39 7.64 3.84 9.38
C SER A 39 7.88 4.53 8.04
N GLU A 40 9.03 5.16 7.86
CA GLU A 40 9.42 5.72 6.56
C GLU A 40 9.62 4.64 5.50
N ASN A 41 10.26 3.53 5.88
CA ASN A 41 10.47 2.39 4.98
C ASN A 41 9.14 1.75 4.56
N ILE A 42 8.22 1.54 5.51
CA ILE A 42 6.84 1.09 5.23
C ILE A 42 6.16 2.04 4.24
N LYS A 43 6.28 3.35 4.44
CA LYS A 43 5.66 4.36 3.57
C LYS A 43 6.24 4.29 2.15
N LYS A 44 7.57 4.27 2.01
CA LYS A 44 8.26 4.17 0.72
C LYS A 44 7.85 2.90 -0.03
N ASP A 45 7.86 1.75 0.65
CA ASP A 45 7.50 0.48 0.05
C ASP A 45 6.03 0.43 -0.38
N TYR A 46 5.12 0.98 0.44
CA TYR A 46 3.70 1.04 0.11
C TYR A 46 3.46 1.79 -1.21
N TYR A 47 4.00 3.00 -1.34
CA TYR A 47 3.79 3.81 -2.53
C TYR A 47 4.49 3.22 -3.77
N LYS A 48 5.65 2.58 -3.58
CA LYS A 48 6.33 1.85 -4.65
C LYS A 48 5.48 0.68 -5.16
N ALA A 49 4.93 -0.14 -4.25
CA ALA A 49 4.05 -1.24 -4.60
C ALA A 49 2.75 -0.77 -5.26
N LEU A 50 2.14 0.31 -4.74
CA LEU A 50 0.92 0.88 -5.29
C LEU A 50 1.14 1.40 -6.73
N SER A 51 2.24 2.10 -6.96
CA SER A 51 2.58 2.58 -8.30
C SER A 51 2.79 1.44 -9.29
N ALA A 52 3.49 0.37 -8.89
CA ALA A 52 3.69 -0.80 -9.73
C ALA A 52 2.37 -1.52 -10.05
N LEU A 53 1.51 -1.71 -9.06
CA LEU A 53 0.21 -2.34 -9.24
C LEU A 53 -0.71 -1.54 -10.16
N ASN A 54 -0.74 -0.21 -10.00
CA ASN A 54 -1.54 0.64 -10.89
C ASN A 54 -1.07 0.52 -12.34
N LYS A 55 0.24 0.58 -12.60
CA LYS A 55 0.79 0.41 -13.95
C LYS A 55 0.40 -0.91 -14.59
N VAL A 56 0.48 -2.02 -13.85
CA VAL A 56 0.06 -3.34 -14.36
C VAL A 56 -1.45 -3.36 -14.62
N THR A 57 -2.23 -2.77 -13.71
CA THR A 57 -3.69 -2.72 -13.85
C THR A 57 -4.09 -1.94 -15.10
N ASP A 58 -3.46 -0.78 -15.35
CA ASP A 58 -3.75 0.05 -16.51
C ASP A 58 -3.50 -0.71 -17.83
N VAL A 59 -2.36 -1.42 -17.93
CA VAL A 59 -2.03 -2.25 -19.09
C VAL A 59 -3.07 -3.36 -19.30
N VAL A 60 -3.42 -4.07 -18.23
CA VAL A 60 -4.39 -5.18 -18.30
C VAL A 60 -5.79 -4.67 -18.70
N LEU A 61 -6.22 -3.52 -18.19
CA LEU A 61 -7.52 -2.96 -18.53
C LEU A 61 -7.59 -2.52 -19.99
N GLU A 62 -6.52 -1.91 -20.51
CA GLU A 62 -6.44 -1.53 -21.92
C GLU A 62 -6.53 -2.76 -22.84
N GLU A 63 -5.84 -3.85 -22.49
CA GLU A 63 -5.85 -5.09 -23.28
C GLU A 63 -7.18 -5.85 -23.24
N ILE A 64 -7.93 -5.75 -22.14
CA ILE A 64 -9.17 -6.52 -21.93
C ILE A 64 -10.42 -5.73 -22.35
N ILE A 65 -10.50 -4.44 -22.03
CA ILE A 65 -11.75 -3.66 -22.14
C ILE A 65 -11.75 -2.76 -23.38
N ASN A 66 -10.63 -2.08 -23.66
CA ASN A 66 -10.56 -1.04 -24.69
C ASN A 66 -10.06 -1.56 -26.04
N ARG A 67 -9.91 -2.88 -26.17
CA ARG A 67 -9.48 -3.57 -27.38
C ARG A 67 -10.66 -3.93 -28.27
#